data_AF-A0A1X0QTF6-F1
#
_entry.id   AF-A0A1X0QTF6-F1
#
_cell.length_a   1.000
_cell.length_b   1.000
_cell.length_c   1.000
_cell.angle_alpha   90.00
_cell.angle_beta   90.00
_cell.angle_gamma   90.00
#
_symmetry.space_group_name_H-M   'P 1'
#
loop_
_entity.id
_entity.type
_entity.pdbx_description
1 polymer ?
#
loop_
_entity_poly.entity_id
_entity_poly.type
_entity_poly.pdbx_seq_one_letter_code
_entity_poly.pdbx_strand_id
1 'polypeptide(L)'
;MSLLEQVTEELAKIELKDDDISEYIAGIIQDDSIEDDEKREVITGFLAEATEKSTENLIDTLLDEWKSLIKKREKEEEEKRSKLLEEAKVREEERRRKVEQEKQEREAQRTLQKQLTKEEKEARELLMREYGYISEEEGEKEKEKKKEDGDNQQKERRKGKGSHHQNSAAIDPLLVENRNAEMIKEKERIRREQMKQAHEKERERNRQNLEKQKKEKTLDKEKKKTQKGERRRM
;
A
#
# COMPACT_ATOMS: atom_id res chain seq x y z
N MET A 1 -31.30 19.03 -10.85
CA MET A 1 -31.58 20.13 -11.78
C MET A 1 -30.29 20.90 -11.95
N SER A 2 -29.97 21.25 -13.19
CA SER A 2 -28.84 22.13 -13.49
C SER A 2 -29.15 23.54 -13.00
N LEU A 3 -28.12 24.33 -12.66
CA LEU A 3 -28.30 25.73 -12.30
C LEU A 3 -29.04 26.51 -13.41
N LEU A 4 -28.72 26.22 -14.67
CA LEU A 4 -29.35 26.87 -15.81
C LEU A 4 -30.85 26.57 -15.88
N GLU A 5 -31.26 25.33 -15.60
CA GLU A 5 -32.68 24.96 -15.54
C GLU A 5 -33.41 25.71 -14.42
N GLN A 6 -32.79 25.81 -13.23
CA GLN A 6 -33.37 26.57 -12.11
C GLN A 6 -33.52 28.06 -12.45
N VAL A 7 -32.49 28.67 -13.05
CA VAL A 7 -32.54 30.07 -13.48
C VAL A 7 -33.63 30.27 -14.55
N THR A 8 -33.75 29.37 -15.53
CA THR A 8 -34.81 29.47 -16.55
C THR A 8 -36.21 29.35 -15.96
N GLU A 9 -36.43 28.46 -14.98
CA GLU A 9 -37.73 28.31 -14.30
C GLU A 9 -38.09 29.55 -13.48
N GLU A 10 -37.12 30.10 -12.75
CA GLU A 10 -37.30 31.31 -11.95
C GLU A 10 -37.59 32.54 -12.82
N LEU A 11 -36.87 32.70 -13.95
CA LEU A 11 -37.13 33.80 -14.89
C LEU A 11 -38.46 33.62 -15.63
N ALA A 12 -38.87 32.39 -15.93
CA ALA A 12 -40.16 32.11 -16.55
C ALA A 12 -41.35 32.55 -15.69
N LYS A 13 -41.22 32.59 -14.35
CA LYS A 13 -42.26 33.13 -13.43
C LYS A 13 -42.47 34.64 -13.62
N ILE A 14 -41.45 35.35 -14.10
CA ILE A 14 -41.46 36.78 -14.38
C ILE A 14 -41.84 37.06 -15.85
N GLU A 15 -42.21 36.01 -16.60
CA GLU A 15 -42.47 36.02 -18.05
C GLU A 15 -41.24 36.35 -18.89
N LEU A 16 -40.03 36.24 -18.31
CA LEU A 16 -38.79 36.38 -19.04
C LEU A 16 -38.29 34.98 -19.43
N LYS A 17 -38.49 34.62 -20.70
CA LYS A 17 -38.09 33.33 -21.27
C LYS A 17 -37.05 33.57 -22.34
N ASP A 18 -35.88 33.99 -21.90
CA ASP A 18 -34.72 34.22 -22.75
C ASP A 18 -33.58 33.33 -22.24
N ASP A 19 -33.15 32.41 -23.10
CA ASP A 19 -32.12 31.43 -22.80
C ASP A 19 -30.74 32.12 -22.64
N ASP A 20 -30.48 33.20 -23.38
CA ASP A 20 -29.23 33.95 -23.31
C ASP A 20 -29.11 34.69 -21.97
N ILE A 21 -30.23 35.27 -21.50
CA ILE A 21 -30.32 35.90 -20.17
C ILE A 21 -30.10 34.86 -19.06
N SER A 22 -30.67 33.67 -19.24
CA SER A 22 -30.55 32.58 -18.27
C SER A 22 -29.11 32.06 -18.18
N GLU A 23 -28.43 31.90 -19.32
CA GLU A 23 -27.03 31.48 -19.38
C GLU A 23 -26.10 32.54 -18.77
N TYR A 24 -26.34 33.82 -19.05
CA TYR A 24 -25.57 34.92 -18.48
C TYR A 24 -25.68 34.98 -16.95
N ILE A 25 -26.91 34.93 -16.42
CA ILE A 25 -27.15 34.93 -14.97
C ILE A 25 -26.56 33.68 -14.32
N ALA A 26 -26.71 32.51 -14.94
CA ALA A 26 -26.08 31.29 -14.44
C ALA A 26 -24.55 31.41 -14.41
N GLY A 27 -23.94 32.05 -15.41
CA GLY A 27 -22.51 32.34 -15.46
C GLY A 27 -22.04 33.23 -14.31
N ILE A 28 -22.78 34.29 -14.00
CA ILE A 28 -22.48 35.18 -12.86
C ILE A 28 -22.60 34.42 -11.53
N ILE A 29 -23.65 33.62 -11.36
CA ILE A 29 -23.86 32.87 -10.12
C ILE A 29 -22.73 31.85 -9.89
N GLN A 30 -22.26 31.20 -10.95
CA GLN A 30 -21.13 30.24 -10.91
C GLN A 30 -19.77 30.89 -10.69
N ASP A 31 -19.63 32.19 -10.91
CA ASP A 31 -18.35 32.87 -10.77
C ASP A 31 -17.99 33.05 -9.29
N ASP A 32 -17.13 32.19 -8.76
CA ASP A 32 -16.65 32.26 -7.38
C ASP A 32 -15.74 33.47 -7.10
N SER A 33 -15.35 34.24 -8.14
CA SER A 33 -14.51 35.43 -7.97
C SER A 33 -15.29 36.69 -7.59
N ILE A 34 -16.61 36.69 -7.77
CA ILE A 34 -17.50 37.81 -7.49
C ILE A 34 -18.18 37.58 -6.13
N GLU A 35 -18.24 38.61 -5.29
CA GLU A 35 -18.97 38.53 -4.02
C GLU A 35 -20.48 38.51 -4.24
N ASP A 36 -21.23 37.89 -3.34
CA ASP A 36 -22.69 37.72 -3.52
C ASP A 36 -23.43 39.06 -3.62
N ASP A 37 -22.96 40.08 -2.90
CA ASP A 37 -23.53 41.43 -2.95
C ASP A 37 -23.30 42.07 -4.33
N GLU A 38 -22.11 41.89 -4.92
CA GLU A 38 -21.79 42.35 -6.27
C GLU A 38 -22.58 41.57 -7.33
N LYS A 39 -22.73 40.25 -7.17
CA LYS A 39 -23.59 39.42 -8.04
C LYS A 39 -25.02 39.93 -8.02
N ARG A 40 -25.53 40.27 -6.84
CA ARG A 40 -26.88 40.81 -6.66
C ARG A 40 -27.03 42.12 -7.40
N GLU A 41 -26.09 43.05 -7.27
CA GLU A 41 -26.14 44.35 -7.97
C GLU A 41 -26.09 44.19 -9.49
N VAL A 42 -25.18 43.35 -10.01
CA VAL A 42 -25.03 43.11 -11.46
C VAL A 42 -26.29 42.47 -12.05
N ILE A 43 -26.81 41.42 -11.41
CA ILE A 43 -28.02 40.74 -11.88
C ILE A 43 -29.24 41.67 -11.77
N THR A 44 -29.33 42.47 -10.69
CA THR A 44 -30.42 43.44 -10.53
C THR A 44 -30.38 44.51 -11.62
N GLY A 45 -29.20 45.08 -11.91
CA GLY A 45 -29.03 46.07 -12.98
C GLY A 45 -29.37 45.52 -14.35
N PHE A 46 -28.93 44.29 -14.65
CA PHE A 46 -29.22 43.61 -15.90
C PHE A 46 -30.71 43.30 -16.06
N LEU A 47 -31.36 42.76 -15.02
CA LEU A 47 -32.77 42.43 -15.06
C LEU A 47 -33.68 43.67 -15.03
N ALA A 48 -33.23 44.80 -14.49
CA ALA A 48 -33.95 46.07 -14.54
C ALA A 48 -34.00 46.66 -15.96
N GLU A 49 -33.00 46.38 -16.80
CA GLU A 49 -33.01 46.74 -18.22
C GLU A 49 -33.93 45.81 -19.03
N ALA A 50 -33.96 44.53 -18.69
CA ALA A 50 -34.78 43.53 -19.39
C ALA A 50 -36.24 43.48 -18.92
N THR A 51 -36.53 43.87 -17.67
CA THR A 51 -37.86 43.78 -17.06
C THR A 51 -38.13 44.93 -16.09
N GLU A 52 -39.40 45.36 -16.02
CA GLU A 52 -39.86 46.36 -15.03
C GLU A 52 -40.37 45.72 -13.73
N LYS A 53 -40.26 44.38 -13.58
CA LYS A 53 -40.80 43.63 -12.43
C LYS A 53 -39.77 43.54 -11.31
N SER A 54 -40.23 43.39 -10.06
CA SER A 54 -39.34 43.22 -8.90
C SER A 54 -38.64 41.87 -8.97
N THR A 55 -37.31 41.89 -9.04
CA THR A 55 -36.45 40.70 -9.17
C THR A 55 -35.62 40.40 -7.92
N GLU A 56 -35.62 41.29 -6.92
CA GLU A 56 -34.77 41.17 -5.73
C GLU A 56 -34.97 39.84 -4.98
N ASN A 57 -36.22 39.47 -4.70
CA ASN A 57 -36.53 38.21 -4.02
C ASN A 57 -36.12 36.99 -4.85
N LEU A 58 -36.18 37.09 -6.19
CA LEU A 58 -35.78 36.01 -7.10
C LEU A 58 -34.28 35.77 -7.00
N ILE A 59 -33.50 36.85 -7.06
CA ILE A 59 -32.05 36.82 -7.01
C ILE A 59 -31.59 36.25 -5.68
N ASP A 60 -32.19 36.68 -4.57
CA ASP A 60 -31.87 36.17 -3.23
C ASP A 60 -32.16 34.66 -3.14
N THR A 61 -33.31 34.19 -3.67
CA THR A 61 -33.62 32.75 -3.70
C THR A 61 -32.64 31.94 -4.56
N LEU A 62 -32.24 32.46 -5.72
CA LEU A 62 -31.29 31.80 -6.61
C LEU A 62 -29.90 31.66 -5.98
N LEU A 63 -29.42 32.72 -5.33
CA LEU A 63 -28.14 32.72 -4.63
C LEU A 63 -28.15 31.76 -3.42
N ASP A 64 -29.23 31.74 -2.64
CA ASP A 64 -29.37 30.84 -1.50
C ASP A 64 -29.49 29.36 -1.91
N GLU A 65 -30.21 29.08 -2.99
CA GLU A 65 -30.31 27.74 -3.56
C GLU A 65 -28.95 27.26 -4.08
N TRP A 66 -28.23 28.13 -4.79
CA TRP A 66 -26.88 27.82 -5.29
C TRP A 66 -25.90 27.52 -4.14
N LYS A 67 -25.88 28.35 -3.10
CA LYS A 67 -25.10 28.11 -1.88
C LYS A 67 -25.46 26.78 -1.22
N SER A 68 -26.75 26.46 -1.16
CA SER A 68 -27.24 25.21 -0.60
C SER A 68 -26.81 23.99 -1.42
N LEU A 69 -26.76 24.11 -2.75
CA LEU A 69 -26.28 23.06 -3.65
C LEU A 69 -24.78 22.84 -3.50
N ILE A 70 -23.98 23.90 -3.42
CA ILE A 70 -22.53 23.79 -3.17
C ILE A 70 -22.28 23.07 -1.85
N LYS A 71 -22.91 23.51 -0.76
CA LYS A 71 -22.75 22.89 0.57
C LYS A 71 -23.15 21.42 0.58
N LYS A 72 -24.22 21.04 -0.12
CA LYS A 72 -24.64 19.63 -0.26
C LYS A 72 -23.58 18.83 -1.01
N ARG A 73 -23.04 19.37 -2.11
CA ARG A 73 -21.98 18.71 -2.89
C ARG A 73 -20.71 18.51 -2.08
N GLU A 74 -20.27 19.53 -1.35
CA GLU A 74 -19.10 19.43 -0.47
C GLU A 74 -19.29 18.36 0.62
N LYS A 75 -20.47 18.33 1.25
CA LYS A 75 -20.80 17.33 2.26
C LYS A 75 -20.81 15.91 1.66
N GLU A 76 -21.37 15.72 0.47
CA GLU A 76 -21.34 14.42 -0.21
C GLU A 76 -19.91 13.98 -0.57
N GLU A 77 -19.05 14.91 -0.98
CA GLU A 77 -17.64 14.61 -1.25
C GLU A 77 -16.88 14.25 0.03
N GLU A 78 -17.14 14.93 1.14
CA GLU A 78 -16.56 14.62 2.45
C GLU A 78 -17.05 13.26 2.97
N GLU A 79 -18.33 12.94 2.80
CA GLU A 79 -18.88 11.61 3.11
C GLU A 79 -18.27 10.50 2.23
N LYS A 80 -18.02 10.76 0.94
CA LYS A 80 -17.32 9.81 0.06
C LYS A 80 -15.87 9.61 0.49
N ARG A 81 -15.17 10.70 0.86
CA ARG A 81 -13.77 10.63 1.34
C ARG A 81 -13.67 9.87 2.67
N SER A 82 -14.57 10.14 3.60
CA SER A 82 -14.61 9.43 4.90
C SER A 82 -14.92 7.94 4.72
N LYS A 83 -15.88 7.58 3.86
CA LYS A 83 -16.17 6.18 3.51
C LYS A 83 -14.96 5.46 2.90
N LEU A 84 -14.25 6.10 1.97
CA LEU A 84 -13.02 5.53 1.38
C LEU A 84 -11.91 5.32 2.43
N LEU A 85 -11.76 6.27 3.36
CA LEU A 85 -10.82 6.17 4.46
C LEU A 85 -11.19 5.04 5.43
N GLU A 86 -12.47 4.88 5.73
CA GLU A 86 -12.98 3.83 6.60
C GLU A 86 -12.83 2.44 5.94
N GLU A 87 -13.16 2.31 4.66
CA GLU A 87 -12.94 1.09 3.89
C GLU A 87 -11.44 0.71 3.84
N ALA A 88 -10.55 1.69 3.67
CA ALA A 88 -9.11 1.47 3.71
C ALA A 88 -8.64 0.98 5.09
N LYS A 89 -9.18 1.55 6.18
CA LYS A 89 -8.88 1.11 7.55
C LYS A 89 -9.38 -0.31 7.82
N VAL A 90 -10.61 -0.63 7.44
CA VAL A 90 -11.18 -1.97 7.57
C VAL A 90 -10.32 -2.99 6.80
N ARG A 91 -9.92 -2.67 5.58
CA ARG A 91 -9.05 -3.53 4.77
C ARG A 91 -7.67 -3.72 5.40
N GLU A 92 -7.11 -2.69 6.03
CA GLU A 92 -5.84 -2.81 6.75
C GLU A 92 -5.99 -3.68 8.00
N GLU A 93 -7.05 -3.50 8.78
CA GLU A 93 -7.35 -4.30 9.96
C GLU A 93 -7.58 -5.77 9.61
N GLU A 94 -8.34 -6.07 8.55
CA GLU A 94 -8.51 -7.44 8.06
C GLU A 94 -7.17 -8.07 7.66
N ARG A 95 -6.29 -7.32 6.99
CA ARG A 95 -4.96 -7.80 6.64
C ARG A 95 -4.13 -8.10 7.89
N ARG A 96 -4.19 -7.24 8.92
CA ARG A 96 -3.49 -7.47 10.20
C ARG A 96 -4.06 -8.70 10.92
N ARG A 97 -5.38 -8.87 10.96
CA ARG A 97 -6.03 -10.05 11.55
C ARG A 97 -5.62 -11.34 10.84
N LYS A 98 -5.59 -11.36 9.51
CA LYS A 98 -5.14 -12.53 8.73
C LYS A 98 -3.69 -12.90 9.02
N VAL A 99 -2.79 -11.91 9.10
CA VAL A 99 -1.38 -12.15 9.44
C VAL A 99 -1.24 -12.70 10.87
N GLU A 100 -2.01 -12.19 11.83
CA GLU A 100 -1.99 -12.70 13.20
C GLU A 100 -2.55 -14.12 13.29
N GLN A 101 -3.64 -14.42 12.57
CA GLN A 101 -4.20 -15.77 12.48
C GLN A 101 -3.20 -16.76 11.87
N GLU A 102 -2.58 -16.41 10.73
CA GLU A 102 -1.56 -17.26 10.10
C GLU A 102 -0.37 -17.52 11.03
N LYS A 103 0.04 -16.50 11.80
CA LYS A 103 1.11 -16.63 12.80
C LYS A 103 0.70 -17.58 13.93
N GLN A 104 -0.52 -17.44 14.46
CA GLN A 104 -1.05 -18.32 15.50
C GLN A 104 -1.18 -19.77 15.00
N GLU A 105 -1.68 -19.98 13.78
CA GLU A 105 -1.75 -21.31 13.17
C GLU A 105 -0.36 -21.93 12.98
N ARG A 106 0.61 -21.15 12.52
CA ARG A 106 2.00 -21.61 12.36
C ARG A 106 2.65 -21.93 13.69
N GLU A 107 2.37 -21.16 14.74
CA GLU A 107 2.83 -21.45 16.10
C GLU A 107 2.17 -22.72 16.64
N ALA A 108 0.86 -22.90 16.45
CA ALA A 108 0.13 -24.11 16.81
C ALA A 108 0.71 -25.34 16.10
N GLN A 109 0.92 -25.28 14.79
CA GLN A 109 1.56 -26.36 14.02
C GLN A 109 2.97 -26.67 14.53
N ARG A 110 3.77 -25.66 14.89
CA ARG A 110 5.10 -25.86 15.48
C ARG A 110 5.02 -26.50 16.87
N THR A 111 4.01 -26.17 17.67
CA THR A 111 3.81 -26.82 18.97
C THR A 111 3.36 -28.27 18.81
N LEU A 112 2.48 -28.56 17.84
CA LEU A 112 2.06 -29.92 17.51
C LEU A 112 3.24 -30.77 17.02
N GLN A 113 4.10 -30.24 16.13
CA GLN A 113 5.31 -30.93 15.68
C GLN A 113 6.34 -31.20 16.79
N LYS A 114 6.32 -30.42 17.88
CA LYS A 114 7.23 -30.60 19.03
C LYS A 114 6.68 -31.55 20.08
N GLN A 115 5.37 -31.82 20.09
CA GLN A 115 4.78 -32.79 20.99
C GLN A 115 4.98 -34.19 20.39
N LEU A 116 5.99 -34.92 20.86
CA LEU A 116 6.09 -36.36 20.58
C LEU A 116 4.80 -37.04 21.05
N THR A 117 4.25 -37.90 20.21
CA THR A 117 3.11 -38.76 20.54
C THR A 117 3.50 -39.73 21.68
N LYS A 118 2.51 -40.30 22.38
CA LYS A 118 2.77 -41.18 23.54
C LYS A 118 3.66 -42.37 23.17
N GLU A 119 3.42 -42.96 22.01
CA GLU A 119 4.20 -44.09 21.48
C GLU A 119 5.64 -43.68 21.14
N GLU A 120 5.86 -42.50 20.55
CA GLU A 120 7.22 -41.99 20.27
C GLU A 120 7.99 -41.64 21.55
N LYS A 121 7.30 -41.22 22.62
CA LYS A 121 7.91 -40.98 23.93
C LYS A 121 8.36 -42.28 24.59
N GLU A 122 7.52 -43.31 24.57
CA GLU A 122 7.84 -44.63 25.09
C GLU A 122 8.99 -45.28 24.31
N ALA A 123 8.99 -45.17 22.98
CA ALA A 123 10.10 -45.64 22.14
C ALA A 123 11.41 -44.91 22.46
N ARG A 124 11.37 -43.58 22.66
CA ARG A 124 12.53 -42.79 23.07
C ARG A 124 13.03 -43.17 24.46
N GLU A 125 12.14 -43.43 25.40
CA GLU A 125 12.48 -43.83 26.77
C GLU A 125 13.06 -45.25 26.80
N LEU A 126 12.52 -46.17 26.00
CA LEU A 126 13.07 -47.52 25.81
C LEU A 126 14.48 -47.46 25.21
N LEU A 127 14.70 -46.64 24.17
CA LEU A 127 16.03 -46.40 23.59
C LEU A 127 16.98 -45.76 24.61
N MET A 128 16.50 -44.80 25.40
CA MET A 128 17.30 -44.17 26.46
C MET A 128 17.66 -45.17 27.56
N ARG A 129 16.80 -46.15 27.86
CA ARG A 129 17.06 -47.21 28.83
C ARG A 129 18.05 -48.25 28.31
N GLU A 130 17.92 -48.64 27.04
CA GLU A 130 18.77 -49.63 26.39
C GLU A 130 20.21 -49.13 26.18
N TYR A 131 20.37 -47.84 25.85
CA TYR A 131 21.69 -47.24 25.62
C TYR A 131 22.22 -46.42 26.80
N GLY A 132 21.39 -46.09 27.79
CA GLY A 132 21.79 -45.32 28.97
C GLY A 132 22.66 -46.09 29.98
N TYR A 133 22.72 -47.41 29.88
CA TYR A 133 23.47 -48.27 30.80
C TYR A 133 24.94 -48.53 30.40
N ILE A 134 25.45 -47.93 29.31
CA ILE A 134 26.83 -48.17 28.81
C ILE A 134 27.82 -47.06 29.24
N SER A 135 27.37 -45.97 29.87
CA SER A 135 28.23 -44.80 30.12
C SER A 135 28.91 -44.72 31.50
N GLU A 136 28.61 -45.60 32.46
CA GLU A 136 29.13 -45.47 33.84
C GLU A 136 30.05 -46.59 34.33
N GLU A 137 30.48 -47.49 33.44
CA GLU A 137 31.43 -48.56 33.80
C GLU A 137 32.43 -48.80 32.67
N GLU A 138 33.33 -47.85 32.39
CA GLU A 138 34.69 -48.15 31.92
C GLU A 138 35.56 -46.89 31.76
N GLY A 139 36.59 -46.79 32.61
CA GLY A 139 37.91 -46.39 32.12
C GLY A 139 38.32 -44.93 32.27
N GLU A 140 38.60 -44.52 33.51
CA GLU A 140 39.76 -43.66 33.75
C GLU A 140 40.98 -44.22 33.00
N LYS A 141 41.53 -43.45 32.04
CA LYS A 141 42.96 -43.40 31.72
C LYS A 141 43.25 -42.28 30.73
N GLU A 142 43.90 -41.25 31.27
CA GLU A 142 44.71 -40.27 30.55
C GLU A 142 45.58 -40.95 29.48
N LYS A 143 45.62 -40.41 28.26
CA LYS A 143 46.85 -40.40 27.46
C LYS A 143 47.04 -39.09 26.69
N GLU A 144 48.24 -38.58 26.93
CA GLU A 144 48.85 -37.33 26.51
C GLU A 144 48.85 -37.00 25.01
N LYS A 145 48.92 -35.68 24.81
CA LYS A 145 49.26 -34.95 23.60
C LYS A 145 50.61 -35.39 23.01
N LYS A 146 50.67 -35.57 21.69
CA LYS A 146 51.86 -35.20 20.90
C LYS A 146 51.43 -34.37 19.70
N LYS A 147 51.93 -33.13 19.67
CA LYS A 147 51.96 -32.24 18.51
C LYS A 147 53.26 -32.50 17.76
N GLU A 148 53.21 -32.68 16.46
CA GLU A 148 54.35 -32.44 15.56
C GLU A 148 53.81 -31.78 14.29
N ASP A 149 54.32 -30.58 14.02
CA ASP A 149 54.12 -29.78 12.81
C ASP A 149 54.83 -30.44 11.62
N GLY A 150 54.16 -30.48 10.46
CA GLY A 150 54.71 -31.05 9.24
C GLY A 150 53.96 -30.53 8.00
N ASP A 151 54.71 -29.78 7.20
CA ASP A 151 54.31 -28.99 6.05
C ASP A 151 53.51 -29.72 4.94
N ASN A 152 52.49 -29.02 4.46
CA ASN A 152 51.87 -28.99 3.13
C ASN A 152 52.29 -30.06 2.09
N GLN A 153 51.43 -31.08 1.84
CA GLN A 153 51.26 -31.66 0.50
C GLN A 153 49.82 -32.07 0.21
N GLN A 154 49.18 -31.25 -0.61
CA GLN A 154 48.02 -31.53 -1.44
C GLN A 154 48.15 -32.90 -2.15
N LYS A 155 47.37 -33.89 -1.72
CA LYS A 155 47.12 -35.11 -2.50
C LYS A 155 45.64 -35.25 -2.78
N GLU A 156 45.27 -34.83 -4.00
CA GLU A 156 44.09 -35.31 -4.68
C GLU A 156 44.03 -36.84 -4.61
N ARG A 157 43.10 -37.37 -3.80
CA ARG A 157 42.77 -38.80 -3.79
C ARG A 157 41.33 -38.99 -4.21
N ARG A 158 41.20 -39.10 -5.54
CA ARG A 158 40.42 -40.11 -6.27
C ARG A 158 38.94 -40.26 -5.89
N LYS A 159 38.10 -39.79 -6.80
CA LYS A 159 36.76 -40.32 -7.15
C LYS A 159 36.66 -41.82 -6.83
N GLY A 160 36.09 -42.14 -5.67
CA GLY A 160 35.69 -43.49 -5.31
C GLY A 160 34.43 -43.85 -6.08
N LYS A 161 34.61 -44.50 -7.24
CA LYS A 161 33.56 -45.21 -7.96
C LYS A 161 33.22 -46.46 -7.13
N GLY A 162 32.34 -46.28 -6.14
CA GLY A 162 31.80 -47.35 -5.32
C GLY A 162 30.65 -48.04 -6.04
N SER A 163 30.96 -49.24 -6.55
CA SER A 163 30.11 -50.29 -7.10
C SER A 163 28.60 -50.22 -6.79
N HIS A 164 27.82 -50.37 -7.86
CA HIS A 164 26.48 -50.93 -7.85
C HIS A 164 26.36 -52.10 -6.84
N HIS A 165 25.48 -51.96 -5.87
CA HIS A 165 24.56 -53.02 -5.48
C HIS A 165 23.18 -52.56 -5.90
N GLN A 166 22.71 -53.16 -6.98
CA GLN A 166 21.33 -53.07 -7.44
C GLN A 166 20.43 -53.80 -6.45
N ASN A 167 19.19 -53.34 -6.38
CA ASN A 167 18.02 -53.90 -5.70
C ASN A 167 17.83 -53.51 -4.22
N SER A 168 17.07 -52.43 -3.99
CA SER A 168 15.69 -52.58 -3.51
C SER A 168 15.00 -51.21 -3.40
N ALA A 169 13.81 -51.16 -3.98
CA ALA A 169 12.93 -50.00 -4.02
C ALA A 169 12.19 -49.80 -2.68
N ALA A 170 12.93 -49.50 -1.62
CA ALA A 170 12.37 -49.10 -0.34
C ALA A 170 13.29 -48.06 0.29
N ILE A 171 13.04 -46.78 -0.02
CA ILE A 171 13.53 -45.68 0.83
C ILE A 171 12.84 -45.89 2.17
N ASP A 172 13.59 -46.25 3.21
CA ASP A 172 13.10 -46.31 4.58
C ASP A 172 12.40 -44.97 4.90
N PRO A 173 11.09 -44.96 5.23
CA PRO A 173 10.34 -43.73 5.52
C PRO A 173 10.95 -42.89 6.65
N LEU A 174 11.85 -43.47 7.45
CA LEU A 174 12.55 -42.82 8.55
C LEU A 174 13.86 -42.13 8.12
N LEU A 175 14.40 -42.43 6.93
CA LEU A 175 15.61 -41.82 6.39
C LEU A 175 15.25 -40.68 5.44
N VAL A 176 14.82 -39.55 6.00
CA VAL A 176 14.61 -38.31 5.24
C VAL A 176 15.96 -37.77 4.76
N GLU A 177 16.08 -37.53 3.45
CA GLU A 177 17.28 -36.95 2.85
C GLU A 177 17.66 -35.61 3.50
N ASN A 178 18.97 -35.40 3.72
CA ASN A 178 19.48 -34.18 4.33
C ASN A 178 19.31 -32.98 3.38
N ARG A 179 18.23 -32.23 3.56
CA ARG A 179 17.91 -31.00 2.79
C ARG A 179 18.56 -29.72 3.34
N ASN A 180 19.42 -29.81 4.35
CA ASN A 180 20.00 -28.61 4.97
C ASN A 180 20.88 -27.83 3.98
N ALA A 181 21.64 -28.54 3.15
CA ALA A 181 22.48 -27.91 2.12
C ALA A 181 21.64 -27.17 1.06
N GLU A 182 20.50 -27.73 0.65
CA GLU A 182 19.58 -27.11 -0.30
C GLU A 182 18.88 -25.90 0.32
N MET A 183 18.41 -26.02 1.56
CA MET A 183 17.80 -24.89 2.28
C MET A 183 18.76 -23.71 2.46
N ILE A 184 20.04 -23.97 2.73
CA ILE A 184 21.05 -22.91 2.86
C ILE A 184 21.28 -22.21 1.51
N LYS A 185 21.43 -22.98 0.42
CA LYS A 185 21.59 -22.43 -0.94
C LYS A 185 20.38 -21.59 -1.36
N GLU A 186 19.17 -22.07 -1.09
CA GLU A 186 17.93 -21.37 -1.43
C GLU A 186 17.80 -20.05 -0.63
N LYS A 187 18.08 -20.09 0.67
CA LYS A 187 18.09 -18.87 1.52
C LYS A 187 19.11 -17.84 1.05
N GLU A 188 20.30 -18.28 0.64
CA GLU A 188 21.32 -17.37 0.13
C GLU A 188 20.92 -16.75 -1.21
N ARG A 189 20.31 -17.54 -2.11
CA ARG A 189 19.77 -17.04 -3.38
C ARG A 189 18.68 -16.00 -3.16
N ILE A 190 17.70 -16.30 -2.30
CA ILE A 190 16.62 -15.36 -1.94
C ILE A 190 17.21 -14.08 -1.35
N ARG A 191 18.21 -14.17 -0.47
CA ARG A 191 18.85 -12.99 0.13
C ARG A 191 19.55 -12.11 -0.93
N ARG A 192 20.25 -12.72 -1.90
CA ARG A 192 20.87 -11.98 -3.01
C ARG A 192 19.83 -11.32 -3.91
N GLU A 193 18.74 -12.01 -4.23
CA GLU A 193 17.65 -11.46 -5.03
C GLU A 193 16.93 -10.32 -4.31
N GLN A 194 16.66 -10.45 -3.02
CA GLN A 194 16.07 -9.39 -2.20
C GLN A 194 16.97 -8.14 -2.14
N MET A 195 18.29 -8.31 -2.00
CA MET A 195 19.21 -7.16 -2.02
C MET A 195 19.25 -6.48 -3.40
N LYS A 196 19.23 -7.25 -4.50
CA LYS A 196 19.14 -6.68 -5.85
C LYS A 196 17.84 -5.91 -6.07
N GLN A 197 16.70 -6.49 -5.68
CA GLN A 197 15.40 -5.83 -5.79
C GLN A 197 15.30 -4.58 -4.91
N ALA A 198 15.86 -4.61 -3.69
CA ALA A 198 15.88 -3.44 -2.82
C ALA A 198 16.70 -2.30 -3.43
N HIS A 199 17.89 -2.61 -3.97
CA HIS A 199 18.75 -1.63 -4.65
C HIS A 199 18.10 -1.05 -5.91
N GLU A 200 17.43 -1.89 -6.72
CA GLU A 200 16.69 -1.41 -7.89
C GLU A 200 15.52 -0.49 -7.50
N LYS A 201 14.75 -0.86 -6.48
CA LYS A 201 13.67 -0.03 -5.94
C LYS A 201 14.18 1.30 -5.38
N GLU A 202 15.30 1.29 -4.68
CA GLU A 202 15.93 2.51 -4.16
C GLU A 202 16.41 3.42 -5.30
N ARG A 203 17.06 2.85 -6.32
CA ARG A 203 17.49 3.58 -7.52
C ARG A 203 16.31 4.21 -8.26
N GLU A 204 15.21 3.48 -8.39
CA GLU A 204 13.99 3.97 -9.03
C GLU A 204 13.32 5.08 -8.21
N ARG A 205 13.20 4.92 -6.88
CA ARG A 205 12.70 5.98 -5.99
C ARG A 205 13.54 7.25 -6.07
N ASN A 206 14.87 7.11 -6.05
CA ASN A 206 15.78 8.24 -6.16
C ASN A 206 15.63 8.94 -7.52
N ARG A 207 15.46 8.18 -8.61
CA ARG A 207 15.18 8.73 -9.94
C ARG A 207 13.85 9.50 -9.98
N GLN A 208 12.77 8.90 -9.48
CA GLN A 208 11.44 9.52 -9.45
C GLN A 208 11.43 10.81 -8.60
N ASN A 209 12.11 10.81 -7.44
CA ASN A 209 12.22 11.99 -6.58
C ASN A 209 12.98 13.12 -7.27
N LEU A 210 14.05 12.80 -7.99
CA LEU A 210 14.84 13.80 -8.73
C LEU A 210 14.05 14.38 -9.92
N GLU A 211 13.26 13.56 -10.62
CA GLU A 211 12.35 14.02 -11.66
C GLU A 211 11.22 14.90 -11.10
N LYS A 212 10.63 14.54 -9.95
CA LYS A 212 9.63 15.37 -9.26
C LYS A 212 10.20 16.74 -8.87
N GLN A 213 11.38 16.78 -8.25
CA GLN A 213 12.03 18.05 -7.90
C GLN A 213 12.35 18.92 -9.13
N LYS A 214 12.71 18.30 -10.27
CA LYS A 214 12.93 19.05 -11.52
C LYS A 214 11.64 19.66 -12.04
N LYS A 215 10.53 18.90 -12.05
CA LYS A 215 9.20 19.38 -12.49
C LYS A 215 8.67 20.49 -11.59
N GLU A 216 8.84 20.37 -10.28
CA GLU A 216 8.44 21.41 -9.33
C GLU A 216 9.23 22.71 -9.56
N LYS A 217 10.55 22.61 -9.76
CA LYS A 217 11.39 23.77 -10.11
C LYS A 217 11.00 24.43 -11.44
N THR A 218 10.55 23.68 -12.44
CA THR A 218 10.09 24.27 -13.71
C THR A 218 8.74 24.95 -13.54
N LEU A 219 7.80 24.32 -12.83
CA LEU A 219 6.49 24.89 -12.54
C LEU A 219 6.62 26.17 -11.70
N ASP A 220 7.50 26.20 -10.70
CA ASP A 220 7.74 27.41 -9.90
C ASP A 220 8.37 28.54 -10.72
N LYS A 221 9.24 28.21 -11.67
CA LYS A 221 9.80 29.22 -12.60
C LYS A 221 8.73 29.75 -13.54
N GLU A 222 7.82 28.91 -14.03
CA GLU A 222 6.69 29.32 -14.86
C GLU A 222 5.72 30.20 -14.06
N LYS A 223 5.32 29.81 -12.86
CA LYS A 223 4.49 30.62 -11.94
C LYS A 223 5.11 31.98 -11.63
N LYS A 224 6.43 32.03 -11.37
CA LYS A 224 7.15 33.29 -11.14
C LYS A 224 7.22 34.16 -12.41
N LYS A 225 7.30 33.54 -13.60
CA LYS A 225 7.33 34.25 -14.88
C LYS A 225 5.96 34.82 -15.24
N THR A 226 4.87 34.09 -14.99
CA THR A 226 3.49 34.56 -15.23
C THR A 226 3.13 35.71 -14.28
N GLN A 227 3.42 35.57 -12.98
CA GLN A 227 3.16 36.63 -11.98
C GLN A 227 3.94 37.93 -12.26
N LYS A 228 5.19 37.82 -12.76
CA LYS A 228 5.98 38.99 -13.18
C LYS A 228 5.47 39.64 -14.47
N GLY A 229 4.80 38.87 -15.33
CA GLY A 229 4.15 39.37 -16.55
C GLY A 229 2.90 40.17 -16.26
N GLU A 230 2.07 39.72 -15.31
CA GLU A 230 0.88 40.44 -14.85
C GLU A 230 1.26 41.73 -14.12
N ARG A 231 2.25 41.70 -13.22
CA ARG A 231 2.75 42.89 -12.51
C ARG A 231 3.46 43.92 -13.42
N ARG A 232 3.74 43.58 -14.68
CA ARG A 232 4.30 44.51 -15.69
C ARG A 232 3.23 45.06 -16.64
N ARG A 233 2.03 44.48 -16.64
CA ARG A 233 0.88 44.90 -17.46
C ARG A 233 -0.11 45.76 -16.67
N MET A 234 -0.09 45.66 -15.35
CA MET A 234 -0.56 46.71 -14.43
C MET A 234 0.49 47.83 -14.33
#